data_AF-A0A8T4TXW9-F1
#
_entry.id   AF-A0A8T4TXW9-F1
#
_cell.length_a   1.000
_cell.length_b   1.000
_cell.length_c   1.000
_cell.angle_alpha   90.00
_cell.angle_beta   90.00
_cell.angle_gamma   90.00
#
_symmetry.space_group_name_H-M   'P 1'
#
loop_
_entity.id
_entity.type
_entity.pdbx_description
1 polymer ?
#
loop_
_entity_poly.entity_id
_entity_poly.type
_entity_poly.pdbx_seq_one_letter_code
_entity_poly.pdbx_strand_id
1 'polypeptide(L)'
;MNKQLLEDLHFILDEVEAKIGNKIEKILVEMYWQIGYCLREYPKEEITVIIKELSILLNVEEKILLDSYYFYKEYPIKKKIGRIGA
;
A
#
# COMPACT_ATOMS: atom_id res chain seq x y z
N MET A 1 24.86 -32.42 11.85
CA MET A 1 23.93 -31.26 11.84
C MET A 1 22.52 -31.83 11.74
N ASN A 2 21.66 -31.55 12.72
CA ASN A 2 20.43 -32.34 12.94
C ASN A 2 19.38 -31.95 11.88
N LYS A 3 18.86 -32.93 11.12
CA LYS A 3 17.88 -32.70 10.03
C LYS A 3 16.64 -31.93 10.52
N GLN A 4 16.22 -32.21 11.76
CA GLN A 4 15.14 -31.50 12.44
C GLN A 4 15.43 -30.01 12.61
N LEU A 5 16.66 -29.63 12.99
CA LEU A 5 17.05 -28.23 13.17
C LEU A 5 16.95 -27.45 11.86
N LEU A 6 17.22 -28.10 10.72
CA LEU A 6 17.13 -27.48 9.40
C LEU A 6 15.66 -27.25 8.99
N GLU A 7 14.80 -28.25 9.23
CA GLU A 7 13.35 -28.15 8.97
C GLU A 7 12.70 -27.06 9.85
N ASP A 8 13.07 -27.00 11.13
CA ASP A 8 12.60 -25.98 12.07
C ASP A 8 13.05 -24.57 11.62
N LEU A 9 14.28 -24.43 11.11
CA LEU A 9 14.79 -23.16 10.57
C LEU A 9 14.03 -22.72 9.30
N HIS A 10 13.75 -23.64 8.38
CA HIS A 10 12.97 -23.35 7.18
C HIS A 10 11.55 -22.88 7.53
N PHE A 11 10.89 -23.57 8.46
CA PHE A 11 9.56 -23.17 8.93
C PHE A 11 9.55 -21.77 9.54
N ILE A 12 10.55 -21.42 10.36
CA ILE A 12 10.66 -20.08 10.95
C ILE A 12 10.87 -19.02 9.86
N LEU A 13 11.68 -19.31 8.84
CA LEU A 13 11.90 -18.38 7.73
C LEU A 13 10.60 -18.11 6.97
N ASP A 14 9.86 -19.15 6.61
CA ASP A 14 8.58 -19.02 5.90
C ASP A 14 7.57 -18.18 6.70
N GLU A 15 7.48 -18.41 8.02
CA GLU A 15 6.62 -17.61 8.90
C GLU A 15 7.04 -16.13 8.95
N VAL A 16 8.34 -15.86 9.01
CA VAL A 16 8.88 -14.49 9.06
C VAL A 16 8.62 -13.78 7.74
N GLU A 17 8.87 -14.44 6.60
CA GLU A 17 8.58 -13.91 5.27
C GLU A 17 7.09 -13.57 5.12
N ALA A 18 6.20 -14.48 5.55
CA ALA A 18 4.76 -14.23 5.54
C ALA A 18 4.36 -13.04 6.43
N LYS A 19 4.93 -12.93 7.64
CA LYS A 19 4.66 -11.81 8.56
C LYS A 19 5.15 -10.47 7.99
N ILE A 20 6.31 -10.45 7.36
CA ILE A 20 6.87 -9.25 6.70
C ILE A 20 6.01 -8.87 5.50
N GLY A 21 5.68 -9.83 4.62
CA GLY A 21 4.82 -9.62 3.45
C GLY A 21 3.48 -9.01 3.83
N ASN A 22 2.80 -9.59 4.81
CA ASN A 22 1.52 -9.08 5.32
C ASN A 22 1.62 -7.65 5.88
N LYS A 23 2.74 -7.31 6.54
CA LYS A 23 2.95 -5.96 7.09
C LYS A 23 3.21 -4.95 5.99
N ILE A 24 4.04 -5.30 4.99
CA ILE A 24 4.32 -4.46 3.84
C ILE A 24 3.03 -4.22 3.05
N GLU A 25 2.23 -5.26 2.79
CA GLU A 25 0.97 -5.15 2.08
C GLU A 25 0.01 -4.14 2.75
N LYS A 26 -0.15 -4.24 4.08
CA LYS A 26 -0.99 -3.29 4.83
C LYS A 26 -0.50 -1.84 4.70
N ILE A 27 0.81 -1.63 4.77
CA ILE A 27 1.42 -0.30 4.60
C ILE A 27 1.16 0.23 3.19
N LEU A 28 1.37 -0.60 2.16
CA LEU A 28 1.14 -0.24 0.76
C LEU A 28 -0.32 0.15 0.52
N VAL A 29 -1.27 -0.66 0.98
CA VAL A 29 -2.70 -0.36 0.87
C VAL A 29 -3.05 0.96 1.56
N GLU A 30 -2.50 1.22 2.74
CA GLU A 30 -2.70 2.47 3.45
C GLU A 30 -2.12 3.68 2.70
N MET A 31 -0.92 3.55 2.14
CA MET A 31 -0.28 4.60 1.35
C MET A 31 -1.08 4.92 0.08
N TYR A 32 -1.48 3.90 -0.68
CA TYR A 32 -2.31 4.06 -1.88
C TYR A 32 -3.62 4.78 -1.55
N TRP A 33 -4.25 4.40 -0.44
CA TRP A 33 -5.46 5.05 0.02
C TRP A 33 -5.22 6.53 0.39
N GLN A 34 -4.15 6.84 1.13
CA GLN A 34 -3.83 8.21 1.53
C GLN A 34 -3.52 9.12 0.34
N ILE A 35 -2.71 8.63 -0.60
CA ILE A 35 -2.40 9.36 -1.84
C ILE A 35 -3.69 9.60 -2.64
N GLY A 36 -4.47 8.54 -2.86
CA GLY A 36 -5.73 8.65 -3.59
C GLY A 36 -6.75 9.55 -2.88
N TYR A 37 -6.78 9.55 -1.55
CA TYR A 37 -7.57 10.50 -0.77
C TYR A 37 -7.16 11.94 -1.08
N CYS A 38 -5.86 12.28 -1.07
CA CYS A 38 -5.39 13.62 -1.42
C CYS A 38 -5.76 14.02 -2.85
N LEU A 39 -5.74 13.07 -3.79
CA LEU A 39 -6.03 13.32 -5.20
C LEU A 39 -7.54 13.32 -5.53
N ARG A 40 -8.41 12.95 -4.59
CA ARG A 40 -9.84 12.67 -4.84
C ARG A 40 -10.65 13.85 -5.39
N GLU A 41 -10.22 15.07 -5.09
CA GLU A 41 -10.94 16.31 -5.39
C GLU A 41 -10.74 16.76 -6.84
N TYR A 42 -9.70 16.26 -7.50
CA TYR A 42 -9.43 16.60 -8.88
C TYR A 42 -10.28 15.77 -9.85
N PRO A 43 -10.85 16.42 -10.88
CA PRO A 43 -11.58 15.72 -11.93
C PRO A 43 -10.61 14.93 -12.83
N LYS A 44 -11.15 13.97 -13.59
CA LYS A 44 -10.36 13.04 -14.41
C LYS A 44 -9.55 13.75 -15.51
N GLU A 45 -10.05 14.88 -15.98
CA GLU A 45 -9.45 15.69 -17.03
C GLU A 45 -8.21 16.43 -16.52
N GLU A 46 -8.19 16.82 -15.24
CA GLU A 46 -7.09 17.58 -14.62
C GLU A 46 -6.05 16.68 -13.95
N ILE A 47 -6.48 15.53 -13.41
CA ILE A 47 -5.62 14.66 -12.59
C ILE A 47 -4.38 14.17 -13.35
N THR A 48 -4.46 14.00 -14.67
CA THR A 48 -3.34 13.52 -15.48
C THR A 48 -2.18 14.53 -15.50
N VAL A 49 -2.49 15.83 -15.56
CA VAL A 49 -1.47 16.90 -15.52
C VAL A 49 -0.86 16.98 -14.12
N ILE A 50 -1.71 16.93 -13.09
CA ILE A 50 -1.29 16.98 -11.68
C ILE A 50 -0.38 15.80 -11.34
N ILE A 51 -0.73 14.58 -11.76
CA ILE A 51 0.09 13.39 -11.54
C ILE A 51 1.47 13.53 -12.17
N LYS A 52 1.54 14.10 -13.39
CA LYS A 52 2.81 14.30 -14.09
C LYS A 52 3.69 15.35 -13.41
N GLU A 53 3.10 16.41 -12.85
CA GLU A 53 3.87 17.39 -12.07
C GLU A 53 4.33 16.80 -10.74
N LEU A 54 3.46 16.05 -10.04
CA LEU A 54 3.79 15.39 -8.78
C LEU A 54 4.83 14.28 -8.95
N SER A 55 4.82 13.53 -10.05
CA SER A 55 5.81 12.48 -10.32
C SER A 55 7.22 13.04 -10.39
N ILE A 56 7.37 14.20 -11.04
CA ILE A 56 8.63 14.94 -11.14
C ILE A 56 9.02 15.51 -9.77
N LEU A 57 8.10 16.22 -9.11
CA LEU A 57 8.36 16.89 -7.83
C LEU A 57 8.78 15.91 -6.73
N LEU A 58 8.11 14.76 -6.67
CA LEU A 58 8.31 13.75 -5.63
C LEU A 58 9.32 12.67 -6.04
N ASN A 59 9.77 12.66 -7.29
CA ASN A 59 10.61 11.61 -7.88
C ASN A 59 9.99 10.21 -7.69
N VAL A 60 8.72 10.08 -8.06
CA VAL A 60 7.91 8.85 -7.96
C VAL A 60 7.31 8.55 -9.33
N GLU A 61 7.16 7.27 -9.68
CA GLU A 61 6.52 6.89 -10.94
C GLU A 61 5.07 7.39 -11.03
N GLU A 62 4.70 7.97 -12.18
CA GLU A 62 3.33 8.43 -12.47
C GLU A 62 2.28 7.34 -12.23
N LYS A 63 2.64 6.09 -12.57
CA LYS A 63 1.77 4.92 -12.40
C LYS A 63 1.35 4.72 -10.94
N ILE A 64 2.23 4.94 -9.98
CA ILE A 64 1.92 4.77 -8.55
C ILE A 64 0.85 5.78 -8.12
N LEU A 65 0.98 7.03 -8.55
CA LEU A 65 0.04 8.10 -8.23
C LEU A 65 -1.32 7.87 -8.91
N LEU A 66 -1.29 7.42 -10.17
CA LEU A 66 -2.50 7.11 -10.95
C LEU A 66 -3.25 5.91 -10.36
N ASP A 67 -2.54 4.83 -10.05
CA ASP A 67 -3.13 3.65 -9.43
C ASP A 67 -3.71 4.01 -8.05
N SER A 68 -3.03 4.86 -7.27
CA SER A 68 -3.55 5.36 -5.98
C SER A 68 -4.85 6.16 -6.14
N TYR A 69 -4.91 7.05 -7.13
CA TYR A 69 -6.11 7.83 -7.44
C TYR A 69 -7.32 6.93 -7.76
N TYR A 70 -7.15 5.94 -8.64
CA TYR A 70 -8.22 5.01 -8.99
C TYR A 70 -8.57 4.07 -7.84
N PHE A 71 -7.56 3.58 -7.10
CA PHE A 71 -7.74 2.74 -5.93
C PHE A 71 -8.68 3.40 -4.91
N TYR A 72 -8.49 4.69 -4.62
CA TYR A 72 -9.38 5.41 -3.70
C TYR A 72 -10.79 5.59 -4.27
N LYS A 73 -10.95 5.84 -5.58
CA LYS A 73 -12.28 5.99 -6.19
C LYS A 73 -13.07 4.68 -6.13
N GLU A 74 -12.41 3.54 -6.28
CA GLU A 74 -13.01 2.20 -6.17
C GLU A 74 -13.27 1.82 -4.70
N TYR A 75 -12.38 2.20 -3.79
CA TYR A 75 -12.45 1.86 -2.36
C TYR A 75 -12.42 3.11 -1.45
N PRO A 76 -13.43 4.00 -1.53
CA PRO A 76 -13.41 5.29 -0.81
C PRO A 76 -13.58 5.13 0.71
N ILE A 77 -14.06 3.97 1.17
CA ILE A 77 -14.36 3.71 2.57
C ILE A 77 -13.14 3.08 3.25
N LYS A 78 -12.31 3.90 3.94
CA LYS A 78 -11.59 3.42 5.14
C LYS A 78 -12.62 3.34 6.28
N LYS A 79 -13.49 2.33 6.27
CA LYS A 79 -14.34 2.10 7.45
C LYS A 79 -13.38 1.73 8.57
N LYS A 80 -13.24 2.61 9.56
CA LYS A 80 -12.57 2.41 10.85
C LYS A 80 -12.46 0.93 11.21
N ILE A 81 -11.34 0.29 10.91
CA ILE A 81 -11.02 -1.00 11.51
C ILE A 81 -10.21 -0.68 12.77
N GLY A 82 -10.90 -0.59 13.91
CA GLY A 82 -10.29 -0.87 15.22
C GLY A 82 -9.76 0.31 16.05
N ARG A 83 -10.58 1.31 16.38
CA ARG A 83 -10.69 1.70 17.79
C ARG A 83 -11.79 0.82 18.38
N ILE A 84 -11.41 -0.38 18.82
CA ILE A 84 -12.23 -1.22 19.70
C ILE A 84 -11.38 -1.45 20.95
N GLY A 85 -11.89 -0.97 22.10
CA GLY A 85 -11.27 -1.00 23.44
C GLY A 85 -10.35 0.19 23.70
N ALA A 86 -10.64 1.21 24.52
CA ALA A 86 -11.33 1.23 25.82
C ALA A 86 -10.76 0.20 26.80
#